data_AF-A0A1G9H3Z3-F1
#
_entry.id   AF-A0A1G9H3Z3-F1
#
_cell.length_a   1.000
_cell.length_b   1.000
_cell.length_c   1.000
_cell.angle_alpha   90.00
_cell.angle_beta   90.00
_cell.angle_gamma   90.00
#
_symmetry.space_group_name_H-M   'P 1'
#
loop_
_entity.id
_entity.type
_entity.pdbx_description
1 polymer ?
#
loop_
_entity_poly.entity_id
_entity_poly.type
_entity_poly.pdbx_seq_one_letter_code
_entity_poly.pdbx_strand_id
1 'polypeptide(L)'
;MKYICKENCYARNPQGVFQRFNSGDEADFGDVMIVPAHFKKVDGGSGNSADSGIKSERDELIDKLKDLGIAFSPKDSVPKLRKLMKEADL
;
A
#
# COMPACT_ATOMS: atom_id res chain seq x y z
N MET A 1 -15.71 4.94 9.75
CA MET A 1 -15.10 5.27 8.44
C MET A 1 -13.60 5.03 8.50
N LYS A 2 -13.01 4.40 7.47
CA LYS A 2 -11.58 4.05 7.47
C LYS A 2 -10.71 5.23 7.05
N TYR A 3 -9.62 5.47 7.77
CA TYR A 3 -8.62 6.48 7.46
C TYR A 3 -7.20 5.90 7.51
N ILE A 4 -6.28 6.47 6.73
CA ILE A 4 -4.86 6.12 6.72
C ILE A 4 -4.04 7.31 7.17
N CYS A 5 -3.14 7.10 8.13
CA CYS A 5 -2.19 8.12 8.55
C CYS A 5 -1.14 8.37 7.45
N LYS A 6 -0.91 9.63 7.06
CA LYS A 6 0.06 10.00 6.01
C LYS A 6 1.49 10.20 6.51
N GLU A 7 1.68 10.26 7.82
CA GLU A 7 2.98 10.54 8.44
C GLU A 7 3.11 9.80 9.78
N ASN A 8 4.31 9.78 10.35
CA ASN A 8 4.51 9.23 11.69
C ASN A 8 4.10 10.27 12.72
N CYS A 9 3.06 9.99 13.52
CA CYS A 9 2.53 10.93 14.49
C CYS A 9 2.06 10.23 15.78
N TYR A 10 1.66 11.05 16.76
CA TYR A 10 0.91 10.57 17.92
C TYR A 10 -0.46 11.24 17.92
N ALA A 11 -1.52 10.44 17.97
CA ALA A 11 -2.89 10.92 17.97
C ALA A 11 -3.77 10.05 18.87
N ARG A 12 -4.95 10.54 19.23
CA ARG A 12 -5.96 9.71 19.88
C ARG A 12 -6.57 8.77 18.85
N ASN A 13 -6.62 7.49 19.19
CA ASN A 13 -7.30 6.49 18.41
C ASN A 13 -8.82 6.58 18.60
N PRO A 14 -9.60 5.80 17.82
CA PRO A 14 -11.06 5.74 17.95
C PRO A 14 -11.59 5.36 19.35
N GLN A 15 -10.78 4.72 20.18
CA GLN A 15 -11.10 4.37 21.57
C GLN A 15 -10.74 5.50 22.56
N GLY A 16 -10.24 6.64 22.07
CA GLY A 16 -9.81 7.77 22.88
C GLY A 16 -8.41 7.62 23.50
N VAL A 17 -7.68 6.55 23.17
CA VAL A 17 -6.33 6.28 23.70
C VAL A 17 -5.28 6.98 22.85
N PHE A 18 -4.34 7.66 23.48
CA PHE A 18 -3.20 8.27 22.79
C PHE A 18 -2.24 7.18 22.34
N GLN A 19 -2.08 7.00 21.03
CA GLN A 19 -1.19 5.99 20.46
C GLN A 19 -0.32 6.59 19.35
N ARG A 20 0.79 5.93 19.07
CA ARG A 20 1.61 6.23 17.91
C ARG A 20 0.96 5.65 16.66
N PHE A 21 0.92 6.42 15.60
CA PHE A 21 0.59 5.97 14.26
C PHE A 21 1.80 6.19 13.35
N ASN A 22 2.13 5.18 12.56
CA ASN A 22 3.09 5.31 11.49
C ASN A 22 2.38 5.66 10.19
N SER A 23 3.13 6.19 9.23
CA SER A 23 2.63 6.39 7.86
C SER A 23 2.14 5.05 7.29
N GLY A 24 0.91 5.01 6.81
CA GLY A 24 0.23 3.80 6.32
C GLY A 24 -0.66 3.12 7.37
N ASP A 25 -0.58 3.49 8.65
CA ASP A 25 -1.42 2.88 9.68
C ASP A 25 -2.89 3.29 9.48
N GLU A 26 -3.76 2.30 9.62
CA GLU A 26 -5.20 2.44 9.43
C GLU A 26 -5.92 2.67 10.76
N ALA A 27 -6.91 3.57 10.74
CA ALA A 27 -7.77 3.85 11.88
C ALA A 27 -9.22 3.97 11.41
N ASP A 28 -10.14 3.32 12.14
CA ASP A 28 -11.58 3.45 11.88
C ASP A 28 -12.17 4.54 12.78
N PHE A 29 -12.17 5.77 12.29
CA PHE A 29 -12.82 6.86 12.99
C PHE A 29 -14.32 6.88 12.64
N GLY A 30 -15.17 6.89 13.65
CA GLY A 30 -16.62 7.08 13.51
C GLY A 30 -16.98 8.44 12.94
N ASP A 31 -18.17 8.55 12.36
CA ASP A 31 -18.63 9.71 11.56
C ASP A 31 -18.69 11.04 12.32
N VAL A 32 -18.73 10.99 13.65
CA VAL A 32 -18.83 12.15 14.55
C VAL A 32 -17.51 12.50 15.24
N MET A 33 -16.43 11.77 14.97
CA MET A 33 -15.13 12.02 15.60
C MET A 33 -14.31 13.06 14.84
N ILE A 34 -13.59 13.90 15.58
CA ILE A 34 -12.62 14.84 15.01
C ILE A 34 -11.41 14.02 14.55
N VAL A 35 -11.31 13.83 13.24
CA VAL A 35 -10.18 13.13 12.62
C VAL A 35 -9.03 14.12 12.41
N PRO A 36 -7.81 13.82 12.87
CA PRO A 36 -6.66 14.69 12.65
C PRO A 36 -6.35 14.87 11.15
N ALA A 37 -5.85 16.04 10.75
CA ALA A 37 -5.67 16.41 9.33
C ALA A 37 -4.71 15.50 8.54
N HIS A 38 -3.79 14.82 9.22
CA HIS A 38 -2.86 13.86 8.61
C HIS A 38 -3.48 12.49 8.30
N PHE A 39 -4.72 12.24 8.72
CA PHE A 39 -5.47 11.04 8.35
C PHE A 39 -6.28 11.28 7.08
N LYS A 40 -6.02 10.49 6.04
CA LYS A 40 -6.77 10.50 4.79
C LYS A 40 -7.93 9.51 4.87
N LYS A 41 -9.16 9.96 4.61
CA LYS A 41 -10.30 9.05 4.46
C LYS A 41 -10.07 8.11 3.27
N VAL A 42 -10.31 6.84 3.48
CA VAL A 42 -10.35 5.82 2.43
C VAL A 42 -11.82 5.65 2.06
N ASP A 43 -12.28 6.38 1.04
CA ASP A 43 -13.60 6.15 0.46
C ASP A 43 -13.56 4.83 -0.32
N GLY A 44 -14.44 3.89 0.03
CA GLY A 44 -14.57 2.59 -0.62
C GLY A 44 -15.19 2.64 -2.02
N GLY A 45 -14.83 3.64 -2.83
CA GLY A 45 -15.28 3.84 -4.20
C GLY A 45 -14.09 3.81 -5.16
N SER A 46 -14.11 2.85 -6.07
CA SER A 46 -13.12 2.54 -7.11
C SER A 46 -12.25 3.72 -7.59
N GLY A 47 -10.95 3.63 -7.36
CA GLY A 47 -9.93 4.50 -7.94
C GLY A 47 -8.53 4.12 -7.47
N ASN A 48 -7.78 3.47 -8.36
CA ASN A 48 -6.35 3.12 -8.26
C ASN A 48 -5.53 3.91 -7.20
N SER A 49 -5.02 3.22 -6.18
CA SER A 49 -3.59 3.20 -5.80
C SER A 49 -3.41 2.72 -4.36
N ALA A 50 -2.56 1.69 -4.21
CA ALA A 50 -1.93 1.17 -2.98
C ALA A 50 -2.93 0.72 -1.90
N ASP A 51 -3.40 -0.52 -1.88
CA ASP A 51 -2.59 -1.74 -1.70
C ASP A 51 -1.42 -1.52 -0.72
N SER A 52 -1.77 -1.19 0.53
CA SER A 52 -0.94 -1.50 1.70
C SER A 52 -1.24 -2.92 2.22
N GLY A 53 -1.48 -3.86 1.31
CA GLY A 53 -1.03 -5.22 1.51
C GLY A 53 0.45 -5.24 1.14
N ILE A 54 1.30 -5.88 1.93
CA ILE A 54 2.69 -6.13 1.54
C ILE A 54 2.64 -6.86 0.19
N LYS A 55 2.87 -6.13 -0.92
CA LYS A 55 2.96 -6.76 -2.24
C LYS A 55 4.05 -7.80 -2.12
N SER A 56 3.70 -9.04 -2.44
CA SER A 56 4.71 -10.08 -2.43
C SER A 56 5.77 -9.69 -3.45
N GLU A 57 7.03 -10.01 -3.19
CA GLU A 57 8.13 -9.70 -4.10
C GLU A 57 7.81 -10.11 -5.56
N ARG A 58 7.04 -11.19 -5.72
CA ARG A 58 6.49 -11.64 -7.00
C ARG A 58 5.66 -10.57 -7.72
N ASP A 59 4.75 -9.90 -7.01
CA ASP A 59 3.83 -8.91 -7.59
C ASP A 59 4.60 -7.67 -8.02
N GLU A 60 5.61 -7.25 -7.26
CA GLU A 60 6.52 -6.17 -7.67
C GLU A 60 7.31 -6.52 -8.93
N LEU A 61 7.83 -7.74 -9.04
CA LEU A 61 8.55 -8.19 -10.24
C LEU A 61 7.62 -8.24 -11.45
N ILE A 62 6.38 -8.72 -11.29
CA ILE A 62 5.38 -8.78 -12.35
C ILE A 62 5.02 -7.38 -12.84
N ASP A 63 4.77 -6.44 -11.93
CA ASP A 63 4.42 -5.06 -12.27
C ASP A 63 5.56 -4.40 -13.05
N LYS A 64 6.81 -4.53 -12.58
CA LYS A 64 7.95 -3.96 -13.29
C LYS A 64 8.21 -4.60 -14.66
N LEU A 65 8.03 -5.92 -14.79
CA LEU A 65 8.17 -6.61 -16.09
C LEU A 65 7.10 -6.16 -17.10
N LYS A 66 5.87 -5.86 -16.63
CA LYS A 66 4.82 -5.25 -17.47
C LYS A 66 5.20 -3.85 -17.92
N ASP A 67 5.70 -3.03 -17.01
CA ASP A 67 6.11 -1.65 -17.32
C ASP A 67 7.23 -1.61 -18.37
N LEU A 68 8.15 -2.57 -18.31
CA LEU A 68 9.22 -2.73 -19.29
C LEU A 68 8.77 -3.40 -20.60
N GLY A 69 7.52 -3.85 -20.71
CA GLY A 69 6.99 -4.54 -21.89
C GLY A 69 7.63 -5.90 -22.16
N ILE A 70 8.26 -6.51 -21.15
CA ILE A 70 8.95 -7.80 -21.29
C ILE A 70 7.92 -8.91 -21.31
N ALA A 71 8.07 -9.86 -22.24
CA ALA A 71 7.25 -11.05 -22.25
C ALA A 71 7.60 -11.96 -21.05
N PHE A 72 6.66 -12.15 -20.13
CA PHE A 72 6.77 -13.10 -19.03
C PHE A 72 5.48 -13.91 -18.90
N SER A 73 5.57 -15.09 -18.28
CA SER A 73 4.37 -15.85 -17.92
C SER A 73 3.96 -15.53 -16.49
N PRO A 74 2.67 -15.28 -16.20
CA PRO A 74 2.19 -15.05 -14.84
C PRO A 74 2.39 -16.28 -13.93
N LYS A 75 2.63 -17.47 -14.52
CA LYS A 75 2.97 -18.71 -13.81
C LYS A 75 4.46 -18.89 -13.55
N ASP A 76 5.32 -18.01 -14.08
CA ASP A 76 6.77 -18.10 -13.87
C ASP A 76 7.13 -17.94 -12.39
N SER A 77 8.18 -18.65 -11.98
CA SER A 77 8.70 -18.61 -10.63
C SER A 77 9.46 -17.31 -10.37
N VAL A 78 9.50 -16.85 -9.12
CA VAL A 78 10.21 -15.63 -8.69
C VAL A 78 11.66 -15.56 -9.21
N PRO A 79 12.48 -16.63 -9.15
CA PRO A 79 13.84 -16.59 -9.70
C PRO A 79 13.89 -16.32 -11.21
N LYS A 80 12.90 -16.81 -11.96
CA LYS A 80 12.80 -16.60 -13.41
C LYS A 80 12.37 -15.17 -13.73
N LEU A 81 11.41 -14.63 -12.99
CA LEU A 81 11.02 -13.22 -13.10
C LEU A 81 12.20 -12.28 -12.78
N ARG A 82 12.97 -12.56 -11.72
CA ARG A 82 14.21 -11.82 -11.40
C ARG A 82 15.25 -11.88 -12.52
N LYS A 83 15.39 -13.04 -13.18
CA LYS A 83 16.32 -13.19 -14.30
C LYS A 83 15.91 -12.30 -15.47
N LEU A 84 14.62 -12.32 -15.83
CA LEU A 84 14.08 -11.46 -16.89
C LEU A 84 14.26 -9.96 -16.56
N MET A 85 14.07 -9.57 -15.30
CA MET A 85 14.33 -8.20 -14.86
C MET A 85 15.79 -7.79 -15.08
N LYS A 86 16.74 -8.67 -14.70
CA LYS A 86 18.18 -8.41 -14.91
C LYS A 86 18.57 -8.36 -16.38
N GLU A 87 17.97 -9.20 -17.21
CA GLU A 87 18.24 -9.23 -18.65
C GLU A 87 17.72 -7.96 -19.37
N ALA A 88 16.75 -7.25 -18.79
CA ALA A 88 16.21 -6.02 -19.35
C ALA A 88 16.80 -4.73 -18.78
N ASP A 89 17.52 -4.80 -17.66
CA ASP A 89 18.27 -3.68 -17.06
C ASP A 89 19.68 -3.52 -17.67
N LEU A 90 20.03 -4.40 -18.61
CA LEU A 90 21.29 -4.50 -19.36
C LEU A 90 21.14 -3.98 -20.79
#